data_AF-A0A969DZP1-F1
#
_entry.id   AF-A0A969DZP1-F1
#
_cell.length_a   1.000
_cell.length_b   1.000
_cell.length_c   1.000
_cell.angle_alpha   90.00
_cell.angle_beta   90.00
_cell.angle_gamma   90.00
#
_symmetry.space_group_name_H-M   'P 1'
#
loop_
_entity.id
_entity.type
_entity.pdbx_description
1 polymer ?
#
loop_
_entity_poly.entity_id
_entity_poly.type
_entity_poly.pdbx_seq_one_letter_code
_entity_poly.pdbx_strand_id
1 'polypeptide(L)'
;MLNINRQSAYQTLLRLGLGIGFAMGLVANLTPGASAAEYRGQRLDGRSFEAIVMAESKGQKEARITFKGYQALVHFREGGYVIVELDSVIIRDRENIRARDRRQNTEWQIALK
;
A
#
# COMPACT_ATOMS: atom_id res chain seq x y z
N MET A 1 53.51 31.24 23.31
CA MET A 1 53.04 31.70 21.98
C MET A 1 54.22 31.66 21.02
N LEU A 2 54.21 30.74 20.05
CA LEU A 2 54.81 30.95 18.73
C LEU A 2 54.22 29.92 17.75
N ASN A 3 53.59 30.48 16.73
CA ASN A 3 53.08 29.90 15.48
C ASN A 3 54.11 29.00 14.79
N ILE A 4 53.68 28.00 14.00
CA ILE A 4 54.13 27.74 12.62
C ILE A 4 53.22 26.67 12.00
N ASN A 5 52.34 27.15 11.12
CA ASN A 5 51.68 26.45 10.04
C ASN A 5 52.73 26.01 9.00
N ARG A 6 52.82 24.72 8.64
CA ARG A 6 53.52 24.25 7.43
C ARG A 6 52.75 23.14 6.75
N GLN A 7 52.14 23.52 5.64
CA GLN A 7 51.77 22.61 4.55
C GLN A 7 53.00 21.81 4.11
N SER A 8 52.82 20.51 3.90
CA SER A 8 53.67 19.75 2.98
C SER A 8 52.78 19.10 1.94
N ALA A 9 52.83 19.69 0.75
CA ALA A 9 52.39 19.11 -0.48
C ALA A 9 53.28 17.90 -0.86
N TYR A 10 52.94 17.30 -2.00
CA TYR A 10 53.62 16.23 -2.73
C TYR A 10 53.22 14.81 -2.33
N GLN A 11 52.28 14.23 -3.11
CA GLN A 11 52.55 13.08 -4.00
C GLN A 11 51.38 12.92 -5.00
N THR A 12 51.43 13.73 -6.05
CA THR A 12 51.46 13.33 -7.47
C THR A 12 50.90 11.95 -7.88
N LEU A 13 49.86 12.00 -8.72
CA LEU A 13 49.49 11.14 -9.86
C LEU A 13 48.93 9.70 -9.62
N LEU A 14 47.62 9.55 -9.80
CA LEU A 14 47.04 8.43 -10.59
C LEU A 14 45.72 8.91 -11.22
N ARG A 15 45.77 9.40 -12.46
CA ARG A 15 45.29 8.74 -13.68
C ARG A 15 43.79 8.42 -13.68
N LEU A 16 43.09 9.20 -14.51
CA LEU A 16 41.92 8.84 -15.33
C LEU A 16 41.51 7.36 -15.26
N GLY A 17 40.38 7.12 -14.62
CA GLY A 17 39.63 5.86 -14.69
C GLY A 17 38.15 6.17 -14.63
N LEU A 18 37.52 6.30 -15.79
CA LEU A 18 36.07 6.16 -15.95
C LEU A 18 35.65 4.84 -15.29
N GLY A 19 34.77 4.90 -14.30
CA GLY A 19 34.31 3.72 -13.57
C GLY A 19 32.91 3.94 -13.02
N ILE A 20 31.93 3.80 -13.91
CA ILE A 20 30.51 3.67 -13.57
C ILE A 20 30.37 2.49 -12.58
N GLY A 21 29.85 2.76 -11.39
CA GLY A 21 29.72 1.74 -10.35
C GLY A 21 28.78 2.16 -9.22
N PHE A 22 27.66 2.80 -9.57
CA PHE A 22 26.59 3.14 -8.63
C PHE A 22 25.74 1.90 -8.35
N ALA A 23 26.29 0.91 -7.65
CA ALA A 23 25.52 -0.19 -7.08
C ALA A 23 25.24 0.13 -5.60
N MET A 24 24.40 1.15 -5.39
CA MET A 24 23.89 1.48 -4.06
C MET A 24 22.87 0.40 -3.69
N GLY A 25 23.26 -0.43 -2.72
CA GLY A 25 22.48 -1.59 -2.28
C GLY A 25 21.04 -1.23 -1.93
N LEU A 26 20.11 -2.05 -2.44
CA LEU A 26 18.72 -2.08 -2.00
C LEU A 26 18.68 -2.32 -0.48
N VAL A 27 18.54 -1.25 0.29
CA VAL A 27 18.00 -1.32 1.64
C VAL A 27 16.48 -1.21 1.49
N ALA A 28 15.84 -2.35 1.23
CA ALA A 28 14.40 -2.48 1.34
C ALA A 28 14.03 -2.22 2.81
N ASN A 29 13.58 -1.00 3.10
CA ASN A 29 13.02 -0.61 4.39
C ASN A 29 11.78 -1.47 4.67
N LEU A 30 11.99 -2.60 5.34
CA LEU A 30 10.97 -3.38 6.02
C LEU A 30 10.47 -2.59 7.23
N THR A 31 9.72 -1.52 6.96
CA THR A 31 8.83 -0.96 7.97
C THR A 31 7.69 -1.98 8.12
N PRO A 32 7.31 -2.42 9.33
CA PRO A 32 6.02 -3.08 9.54
C PRO A 32 4.93 -2.01 9.43
N GLY A 33 4.83 -1.39 8.25
CA GLY A 33 3.81 -0.42 7.92
C GLY A 33 2.55 -1.19 7.63
N ALA A 34 1.45 -0.77 8.26
CA ALA A 34 0.11 -1.22 7.94
C ALA A 34 -0.01 -1.41 6.42
N SER A 35 -0.09 -2.67 5.97
CA SER A 35 -0.07 -2.99 4.55
C SER A 35 -1.29 -2.34 3.92
N ALA A 36 -1.07 -1.43 2.97
CA ALA A 36 -2.13 -0.73 2.30
C ALA A 36 -2.85 -1.67 1.34
N ALA A 37 -4.15 -1.46 1.11
CA ALA A 37 -4.83 -2.17 0.03
C ALA A 37 -4.24 -1.71 -1.31
N GLU A 38 -3.87 -2.65 -2.17
CA GLU A 38 -3.19 -2.41 -3.43
C GLU A 38 -3.84 -3.16 -4.60
N TYR A 39 -3.90 -2.52 -5.77
CA TYR A 39 -4.30 -3.15 -7.03
C TYR A 39 -3.34 -2.74 -8.14
N ARG A 40 -2.72 -3.73 -8.81
CA ARG A 40 -1.70 -3.51 -9.86
C ARG A 40 -0.56 -2.55 -9.42
N GLY A 41 -0.11 -2.70 -8.18
CA GLY A 41 0.94 -1.88 -7.57
C GLY A 41 0.51 -0.45 -7.22
N GLN A 42 -0.79 -0.12 -7.35
CA GLN A 42 -1.33 1.17 -6.93
C GLN A 42 -2.04 1.05 -5.59
N ARG A 43 -1.79 2.01 -4.70
CA ARG A 43 -2.46 2.13 -3.42
C ARG A 43 -3.92 2.54 -3.59
N LEU A 44 -4.82 1.80 -2.96
CA LEU A 44 -6.26 2.04 -2.91
C LEU A 44 -6.71 2.74 -1.63
N ASP A 45 -5.93 2.66 -0.55
CA ASP A 45 -6.29 3.26 0.73
C ASP A 45 -6.68 4.74 0.62
N GLY A 46 -7.70 5.13 1.37
CA GLY A 46 -8.17 6.52 1.45
C GLY A 46 -8.92 7.00 0.21
N ARG A 47 -9.01 6.18 -0.84
CA ARG A 47 -9.86 6.45 -2.00
C ARG A 47 -11.22 5.78 -1.83
N SER A 48 -12.25 6.46 -2.32
CA SER A 48 -13.60 5.93 -2.37
C SER A 48 -13.92 5.43 -3.78
N PHE A 49 -14.46 4.22 -3.87
CA PHE A 49 -14.84 3.59 -5.12
C PHE A 49 -16.32 3.24 -5.10
N GLU A 50 -17.00 3.35 -6.23
CA GLU A 50 -18.33 2.77 -6.36
C GLU A 50 -18.21 1.27 -6.53
N ALA A 51 -19.09 0.53 -5.87
CA ALA A 51 -19.05 -0.91 -5.88
C ALA A 51 -20.45 -1.51 -5.80
N ILE A 52 -20.52 -2.76 -6.22
CA ILE A 52 -21.61 -3.66 -5.93
C ILE A 52 -21.09 -4.61 -4.85
N VAL A 53 -21.84 -4.76 -3.77
CA VAL A 53 -21.52 -5.68 -2.68
C VAL A 53 -22.60 -6.75 -2.59
N MET A 54 -22.18 -7.98 -2.36
CA MET A 54 -23.08 -9.12 -2.24
C MET A 54 -22.71 -9.94 -1.01
N ALA A 55 -23.72 -10.27 -0.21
CA ALA A 55 -23.61 -11.27 0.85
C ALA A 55 -24.78 -12.25 0.70
N GLU A 56 -24.51 -13.55 0.89
CA GLU A 56 -25.48 -14.62 0.64
C GLU A 56 -26.82 -14.39 1.36
N SER A 57 -26.77 -13.92 2.61
CA SER A 57 -27.94 -13.65 3.44
C SER A 57 -28.59 -12.28 3.23
N LYS A 58 -27.95 -11.34 2.53
CA LYS A 58 -28.41 -9.94 2.38
C LYS A 58 -28.66 -9.51 0.94
N GLY A 59 -28.33 -10.38 -0.03
CA GLY A 59 -28.43 -10.09 -1.44
C GLY A 59 -27.38 -9.08 -1.92
N GLN A 60 -27.62 -8.58 -3.12
CA GLN A 60 -26.76 -7.61 -3.81
C GLN A 60 -27.21 -6.18 -3.52
N LYS A 61 -26.26 -5.28 -3.23
CA LYS A 61 -26.52 -3.86 -2.96
C LYS A 61 -25.46 -2.97 -3.60
N GLU A 62 -25.84 -1.74 -3.94
CA GLU A 62 -24.88 -0.70 -4.33
C GLU A 62 -24.28 -0.03 -3.10
N ALA A 63 -22.96 0.20 -3.14
CA ALA A 63 -22.23 0.82 -2.05
C ALA A 63 -21.05 1.66 -2.54
N ARG A 64 -20.53 2.51 -1.67
CA ARG A 64 -19.25 3.19 -1.81
C ARG A 64 -18.26 2.58 -0.84
N ILE A 65 -17.12 2.10 -1.35
CA ILE A 65 -16.09 1.41 -0.58
C ILE A 65 -14.92 2.33 -0.36
N THR A 66 -14.41 2.39 0.87
CA THR A 66 -13.12 3.01 1.18
C THR A 66 -12.20 2.00 1.84
N PHE A 67 -11.03 1.79 1.25
CA PHE A 67 -10.04 0.85 1.78
C PHE A 67 -9.15 1.50 2.83
N LYS A 68 -8.73 0.71 3.82
CA LYS A 68 -7.78 1.08 4.86
C LYS A 68 -7.02 -0.17 5.30
N GLY A 69 -5.97 -0.49 4.56
CA GLY A 69 -5.19 -1.71 4.74
C GLY A 69 -6.05 -2.95 4.64
N TYR A 70 -6.06 -3.79 5.69
CA TYR A 70 -6.89 -5.00 5.75
C TYR A 70 -8.39 -4.74 5.95
N GLN A 71 -8.83 -3.48 6.01
CA GLN A 71 -10.23 -3.14 6.22
C GLN A 71 -10.82 -2.42 5.02
N ALA A 72 -12.11 -2.65 4.77
CA ALA A 72 -12.91 -1.86 3.86
C ALA A 72 -14.16 -1.35 4.59
N LEU A 73 -14.38 -0.04 4.49
CA LEU A 73 -15.59 0.62 4.95
C LEU A 73 -16.59 0.65 3.79
N VAL A 74 -17.72 -0.01 3.97
CA VAL A 74 -18.79 -0.14 2.97
C VAL A 74 -19.94 0.79 3.37
N HIS A 75 -20.14 1.86 2.61
CA HIS A 75 -21.27 2.78 2.78
C HIS A 75 -22.37 2.41 1.80
N PHE A 76 -23.52 1.92 2.28
CA PHE A 76 -24.63 1.55 1.41
C PHE A 76 -25.33 2.79 0.88
N ARG A 77 -25.80 2.73 -0.37
CA ARG A 77 -26.53 3.85 -1.00
C ARG A 77 -27.84 4.17 -0.27
N GLU A 78 -28.48 3.16 0.30
CA GLU A 78 -29.71 3.28 1.11
C GLU A 78 -29.45 3.86 2.52
N GLY A 79 -28.19 4.11 2.86
CA GLY A 79 -27.76 4.56 4.18
C GLY A 79 -27.19 3.42 5.05
N GLY A 80 -26.49 3.81 6.12
CA GLY A 80 -25.77 2.89 6.99
C GLY A 80 -24.43 2.43 6.43
N TYR A 81 -23.68 1.70 7.25
CA TYR A 81 -22.34 1.23 6.89
C TYR A 81 -21.98 -0.07 7.58
N VAL A 82 -21.04 -0.79 6.98
CA VAL A 82 -20.38 -1.94 7.60
C VAL A 82 -18.88 -1.84 7.37
N ILE A 83 -18.11 -2.30 8.36
CA ILE A 83 -16.66 -2.47 8.23
C ILE A 83 -16.41 -3.96 8.04
N VAL A 84 -15.76 -4.30 6.94
CA VAL A 84 -15.38 -5.67 6.62
C VAL A 84 -13.86 -5.79 6.57
N GLU A 85 -13.34 -6.96 6.86
CA GLU A 85 -11.92 -7.27 6.77
C GLU A 85 -11.64 -8.00 5.47
N LEU A 86 -10.67 -7.53 4.70
CA LEU A 86 -10.24 -8.14 3.45
C LEU A 86 -9.44 -9.42 3.74
N ASP A 87 -9.63 -10.44 2.92
CA ASP A 87 -8.81 -11.66 2.97
C ASP A 87 -7.34 -11.38 2.59
N SER A 88 -7.12 -10.35 1.76
CA SER A 88 -5.81 -9.93 1.28
C SER A 88 -5.78 -8.43 1.04
N VAL A 89 -4.67 -7.80 1.42
CA VAL A 89 -4.36 -6.40 1.07
C VAL A 89 -3.95 -6.24 -0.39
N ILE A 90 -3.39 -7.29 -1.00
CA ILE A 90 -3.10 -7.29 -2.44
C ILE A 90 -4.34 -7.78 -3.16
N ILE A 91 -5.05 -6.85 -3.79
CA ILE A 91 -6.22 -7.12 -4.61
C ILE A 91 -5.75 -7.55 -6.00
N ARG A 92 -6.10 -8.78 -6.37
CA ARG A 92 -5.76 -9.35 -7.69
C ARG A 92 -6.87 -9.15 -8.71
N ASP A 93 -8.11 -9.20 -8.23
CA ASP A 93 -9.32 -9.03 -9.03
C ASP A 93 -10.20 -7.98 -8.36
N ARG A 94 -10.52 -6.90 -9.09
CA ARG A 94 -11.33 -5.80 -8.58
C ARG A 94 -12.83 -6.09 -8.61
N GLU A 95 -13.26 -7.10 -9.38
CA GLU A 95 -14.66 -7.50 -9.52
C GLU A 95 -15.02 -8.63 -8.54
N ASN A 96 -14.04 -9.19 -7.85
CA ASN A 96 -14.21 -10.30 -6.93
C ASN A 96 -13.29 -10.18 -5.70
N ILE A 97 -13.48 -9.11 -4.93
CA ILE A 97 -12.75 -8.89 -3.68
C ILE A 97 -13.51 -9.59 -2.56
N ARG A 98 -12.85 -10.51 -1.86
CA ARG A 98 -13.44 -11.20 -0.70
C ARG A 98 -13.14 -10.46 0.59
N ALA A 99 -14.18 -10.32 1.41
CA ALA A 99 -14.07 -9.71 2.72
C ALA A 99 -15.03 -10.38 3.71
N ARG A 100 -14.76 -10.25 5.01
CA ARG A 100 -15.56 -10.83 6.08
C ARG A 100 -15.99 -9.76 7.09
N ASP A 101 -17.28 -9.72 7.39
CA ASP A 101 -17.78 -9.04 8.58
C ASP A 101 -17.63 -9.97 9.77
N ARG A 102 -16.59 -9.76 10.60
CA ARG A 102 -16.34 -10.58 11.79
C ARG A 102 -17.43 -10.46 12.86
N ARG A 103 -18.20 -9.37 12.89
CA ARG A 103 -19.25 -9.19 13.91
C ARG A 103 -20.46 -10.04 13.62
N GLN A 104 -20.78 -10.22 12.34
CA GLN A 104 -21.95 -10.97 11.88
C GLN A 104 -21.57 -12.34 11.29
N ASN A 105 -20.28 -12.70 11.31
CA ASN A 105 -19.73 -13.90 10.69
C ASN A 105 -20.25 -14.10 9.25
N THR A 106 -20.26 -13.02 8.46
CA THR A 106 -20.80 -12.99 7.10
C THR A 106 -19.70 -12.71 6.11
N GLU A 107 -19.61 -13.51 5.05
CA GLU A 107 -18.73 -13.24 3.91
C GLU A 107 -19.39 -12.30 2.92
N TRP A 108 -18.58 -11.40 2.38
CA TRP A 108 -18.96 -10.38 1.42
C TRP A 108 -18.07 -10.50 0.18
N GLN A 109 -18.71 -10.38 -0.96
CA GLN A 109 -18.05 -10.19 -2.24
C GLN A 109 -18.23 -8.73 -2.67
N ILE A 110 -17.13 -8.06 -3.00
CA ILE A 110 -17.11 -6.66 -3.41
C ILE A 110 -16.60 -6.60 -4.84
N ALA A 111 -17.39 -5.97 -5.72
CA ALA A 111 -17.05 -5.70 -7.11
C ALA A 111 -16.97 -4.20 -7.33
N LEU A 112 -15.77 -3.66 -7.56
CA LEU A 112 -15.55 -2.25 -7.87
C LEU A 112 -15.96 -1.94 -9.31
N LYS A 113 -16.62 -0.80 -9.53
CA LYS A 113 -16.98 -0.28 -10.86
C LYS A 113 -15.77 0.43 -11.50
#